data_AF-A0A4V1AB05-F1
#
_entry.id   AF-A0A4V1AB05-F1
#
_cell.length_a   1.000
_cell.length_b   1.000
_cell.length_c   1.000
_cell.angle_alpha   90.00
_cell.angle_beta   90.00
_cell.angle_gamma   90.00
#
_symmetry.space_group_name_H-M   'P 1'
#
loop_
_entity.id
_entity.type
_entity.pdbx_description
1 polymer ?
#
loop_
_entity_poly.entity_id
_entity_poly.type
_entity_poly.pdbx_seq_one_letter_code
_entity_poly.pdbx_strand_id
1 'polypeptide(L)'
;MKTLIWSLTALLAALWTGFIAAVHQLTGWLLSAIDTGSLQGAAGTVGGLALPPVPAWLEPWIDTASIAALQSFVVSLVEWLGAVMPSGDALMAWVGPLLWVGWGLVLVPMLAIAGLLHWLVGRTTAQQTGARPVGA
;
A
#
# COMPACT_ATOMS: atom_id res chain seq x y z
N MET A 1 -6.90 -21.55 13.71
CA MET A 1 -6.46 -20.23 14.22
C MET A 1 -5.14 -19.78 13.59
N LYS A 2 -4.05 -20.54 13.74
CA LYS A 2 -2.71 -20.16 13.25
C LYS A 2 -2.61 -19.97 11.73
N THR A 3 -3.29 -20.80 10.94
CA THR A 3 -3.35 -20.67 9.47
C THR A 3 -4.06 -19.38 9.04
N LEU A 4 -5.17 -19.04 9.69
CA LEU A 4 -5.97 -17.85 9.39
C LEU A 4 -5.19 -16.55 9.63
N ILE A 5 -4.40 -16.46 10.71
CA ILE A 5 -3.53 -15.31 10.99
C ILE A 5 -2.55 -15.11 9.81
N TRP A 6 -1.84 -16.16 9.42
CA TRP A 6 -0.89 -16.08 8.33
C TRP A 6 -1.54 -15.82 6.96
N SER A 7 -2.72 -16.39 6.69
CA SER A 7 -3.45 -16.12 5.46
C SER A 7 -3.88 -14.66 5.34
N LEU A 8 -4.43 -14.07 6.42
CA LEU A 8 -4.80 -12.65 6.44
C LEU A 8 -3.58 -11.74 6.32
N THR A 9 -2.50 -12.05 7.06
CA THR A 9 -1.24 -11.30 6.97
C THR A 9 -0.64 -11.39 5.57
N ALA A 10 -0.67 -12.57 4.93
CA ALA A 10 -0.17 -12.75 3.57
C ALA A 10 -1.00 -11.95 2.55
N LEU A 11 -2.33 -11.91 2.71
CA LEU A 11 -3.20 -11.11 1.86
C LEU A 11 -2.89 -9.61 2.02
N LEU A 12 -2.75 -9.14 3.25
CA LEU A 12 -2.43 -7.74 3.53
C LEU A 12 -1.01 -7.37 3.04
N ALA A 13 -0.05 -8.29 3.17
CA ALA A 13 1.31 -8.15 2.63
C ALA A 13 1.31 -8.06 1.10
N ALA A 14 0.52 -8.90 0.43
CA ALA A 14 0.39 -8.87 -1.01
C ALA A 14 -0.23 -7.55 -1.48
N LEU A 15 -1.28 -7.08 -0.78
CA LEU A 15 -1.91 -5.79 -1.08
C LEU A 15 -0.94 -4.62 -0.88
N TRP A 16 -0.22 -4.61 0.24
CA TRP A 16 0.79 -3.58 0.53
C TRP A 16 1.94 -3.59 -0.49
N THR A 17 2.44 -4.77 -0.84
CA THR A 17 3.51 -4.93 -1.83
C THR A 17 3.04 -4.51 -3.21
N GLY A 18 1.80 -4.87 -3.58
CA GLY A 18 1.17 -4.42 -4.82
C GLY A 18 1.01 -2.90 -4.87
N PHE A 19 0.64 -2.27 -3.75
CA PHE A 19 0.56 -0.81 -3.65
C PHE A 19 1.93 -0.15 -3.87
N ILE A 20 2.98 -0.60 -3.19
CA ILE A 20 4.35 -0.08 -3.40
C ILE A 20 4.81 -0.28 -4.85
N ALA A 21 4.52 -1.44 -5.45
CA ALA A 21 4.84 -1.69 -6.86
C ALA A 21 4.09 -0.74 -7.80
N ALA A 22 2.82 -0.44 -7.53
CA ALA A 22 2.05 0.53 -8.30
C ALA A 22 2.64 1.94 -8.19
N VAL A 23 3.05 2.37 -6.99
CA VAL A 23 3.72 3.67 -6.78
C VAL A 23 5.06 3.71 -7.53
N HIS A 24 5.83 2.62 -7.52
CA HIS A 24 7.08 2.54 -8.27
C HIS A 24 6.86 2.71 -9.79
N GLN A 25 5.87 2.00 -10.36
CA GLN A 25 5.53 2.11 -11.77
C GLN A 25 5.00 3.50 -12.12
N LEU A 26 4.17 4.09 -11.26
CA LEU A 26 3.69 5.46 -11.42
C LEU A 26 4.85 6.46 -11.45
N THR A 27 5.85 6.26 -10.59
CA THR A 27 7.02 7.14 -10.54
C THR A 27 7.88 7.02 -11.81
N GLY A 28 8.08 5.80 -12.31
CA GLY A 28 8.77 5.59 -13.59
C GLY A 28 8.04 6.23 -14.77
N TRP A 29 6.71 6.10 -14.81
CA TRP A 29 5.86 6.77 -15.80
C TRP A 29 5.98 8.30 -15.70
N LEU A 30 5.93 8.85 -14.47
CA LEU A 30 6.05 10.30 -14.25
C LEU A 30 7.40 10.83 -14.70
N LEU A 31 8.48 10.09 -14.46
CA LEU A 31 9.81 10.47 -14.91
C LEU A 31 9.90 10.54 -16.43
N SER A 32 9.32 9.56 -17.13
CA SER A 32 9.23 9.59 -18.59
C SER A 32 8.43 10.80 -19.09
N ALA A 33 7.41 11.25 -18.34
CA ALA A 33 6.66 12.46 -18.67
C ALA A 33 7.49 13.74 -18.46
N ILE A 34 8.36 13.77 -17.45
CA ILE A 34 9.31 14.86 -17.23
C ILE A 34 10.30 14.95 -18.39
N ASP A 35 10.94 13.84 -18.75
CA ASP A 35 11.96 13.79 -19.81
C ASP A 35 11.40 14.20 -21.18
N THR A 36 10.12 13.94 -21.43
CA THR A 36 9.42 14.30 -22.67
C THR A 36 8.73 15.67 -22.62
N GLY A 37 8.79 16.38 -21.49
CA GLY A 37 8.12 17.66 -21.28
C GLY A 37 6.58 17.57 -21.29
N SER A 38 6.02 16.40 -21.02
CA SER A 38 4.57 16.10 -21.09
C SER A 38 3.87 16.07 -19.73
N LEU A 39 4.50 16.64 -18.68
CA LEU A 39 3.97 16.71 -17.31
C LEU A 39 2.54 17.25 -17.21
N GLN A 40 2.19 18.32 -17.94
CA GLN A 40 0.81 18.84 -17.98
C GLN A 40 -0.17 17.80 -18.55
N GLY A 41 0.26 17.02 -19.54
CA GLY A 41 -0.53 15.93 -20.11
C GLY A 41 -0.72 14.77 -19.12
N ALA A 42 0.30 14.48 -18.30
CA ALA A 42 0.22 13.50 -17.23
C ALA A 42 -0.81 13.89 -16.16
N ALA A 43 -0.79 15.14 -15.70
CA ALA A 43 -1.80 15.66 -14.76
C ALA A 43 -3.21 15.61 -15.35
N GLY A 44 -3.39 15.99 -16.62
CA GLY A 44 -4.66 15.88 -17.33
C GLY A 44 -5.15 14.44 -17.49
N THR A 45 -4.25 13.47 -17.69
CA THR A 45 -4.59 12.04 -17.77
C THR A 45 -5.13 11.53 -16.44
N VAL A 46 -4.50 11.92 -15.33
CA VAL A 46 -4.98 11.53 -13.99
C VAL A 46 -6.30 12.21 -13.64
N GLY A 47 -6.43 13.51 -13.92
CA GLY A 47 -7.67 14.25 -13.67
C GLY A 47 -8.86 13.83 -14.55
N GLY A 48 -8.59 13.26 -15.73
CA GLY A 48 -9.61 12.78 -16.67
C GLY A 48 -10.05 11.32 -16.47
N LEU A 49 -9.45 10.59 -15.52
CA LEU A 49 -9.86 9.22 -15.23
C LEU A 49 -11.29 9.21 -14.69
N ALA A 50 -12.21 8.64 -15.47
CA ALA A 50 -13.57 8.39 -15.04
C ALA A 50 -13.55 7.29 -13.97
N LEU A 51 -14.03 7.63 -12.77
CA LEU A 51 -14.21 6.63 -11.73
C LEU A 51 -15.37 5.71 -12.10
N PRO A 52 -15.18 4.38 -12.10
CA PRO A 52 -16.28 3.46 -12.29
C PRO A 52 -17.31 3.63 -11.15
N PRO A 53 -18.61 3.43 -11.41
CA PRO A 53 -19.63 3.52 -10.37
C PRO A 53 -19.30 2.54 -9.24
N VAL A 54 -19.31 3.06 -8.01
CA VAL A 54 -19.02 2.26 -6.81
C VAL A 54 -20.15 1.22 -6.64
N PRO A 55 -19.85 -0.08 -6.55
CA PRO A 55 -20.87 -1.10 -6.31
C PRO A 55 -21.62 -0.85 -4.99
N ALA A 56 -22.92 -1.14 -4.94
CA ALA A 56 -23.76 -0.87 -3.76
C ALA A 56 -23.26 -1.52 -2.44
N TRP A 57 -22.60 -2.68 -2.51
CA TRP A 57 -22.01 -3.33 -1.33
C TRP A 57 -20.79 -2.59 -0.76
N LEU A 58 -20.25 -1.64 -1.52
CA LEU A 58 -19.03 -0.89 -1.27
C LEU A 58 -19.34 0.57 -0.88
N GLU A 59 -20.54 1.07 -1.20
CA GLU A 59 -21.04 2.41 -0.82
C GLU A 59 -20.88 2.74 0.68
N PRO A 60 -21.12 1.83 1.65
CA PRO A 60 -20.95 2.16 3.07
C PRO A 60 -19.49 2.35 3.48
N TRP A 61 -18.55 1.87 2.65
CA TRP A 61 -17.12 1.80 2.97
C TRP A 61 -16.30 2.83 2.20
N ILE A 62 -16.78 3.26 1.04
CA ILE A 62 -16.10 4.23 0.17
C ILE A 62 -17.00 5.43 -0.08
N ASP A 63 -16.54 6.59 0.39
CA ASP A 63 -17.12 7.88 0.05
C ASP A 63 -16.53 8.39 -1.28
N THR A 64 -17.37 8.62 -2.29
CA THR A 64 -16.95 9.17 -3.59
C THR A 64 -16.16 10.48 -3.45
N ALA A 65 -16.47 11.30 -2.44
CA ALA A 65 -15.73 12.53 -2.20
C ALA A 65 -14.28 12.26 -1.75
N SER A 66 -14.04 11.18 -1.00
CA SER A 66 -12.69 10.77 -0.61
C SER A 66 -11.85 10.29 -1.80
N ILE A 67 -12.48 9.65 -2.79
CA ILE A 67 -11.77 9.24 -4.02
C ILE A 67 -11.46 10.46 -4.90
N ALA A 68 -12.41 11.41 -5.01
CA ALA A 68 -12.16 12.66 -5.72
C ALA A 68 -11.06 13.50 -5.05
N ALA A 69 -11.01 13.52 -3.72
CA ALA A 69 -9.94 14.17 -2.95
C ALA A 69 -8.58 13.49 -3.16
N LEU A 70 -8.56 12.15 -3.28
CA LEU A 70 -7.34 11.42 -3.64
C LEU A 70 -6.87 11.79 -5.06
N GLN A 71 -7.79 11.86 -6.03
CA GLN A 71 -7.47 12.25 -7.41
C GLN A 71 -6.90 13.67 -7.46
N SER A 72 -7.52 14.63 -6.76
CA SER A 72 -7.03 16.02 -6.71
C SER A 72 -5.69 16.14 -5.98
N PHE A 73 -5.48 15.36 -4.92
CA PHE A 73 -4.18 15.27 -4.25
C PHE A 73 -3.08 14.78 -5.20
N VAL A 74 -3.35 13.72 -5.97
CA VAL A 74 -2.37 13.21 -6.95
C VAL A 74 -2.07 14.24 -8.03
N VAL A 75 -3.08 14.91 -8.59
CA VAL A 75 -2.87 16.00 -9.56
C VAL A 75 -2.01 17.11 -8.98
N SER A 76 -2.36 17.58 -7.77
CA SER A 76 -1.61 18.64 -7.08
C SER A 76 -0.17 18.24 -6.80
N LEU A 77 0.06 16.97 -6.45
CA LEU A 77 1.39 16.44 -6.19
C LEU A 77 2.24 16.39 -7.48
N VAL A 78 1.64 16.00 -8.62
CA VAL A 78 2.32 16.01 -9.93
C VAL A 78 2.68 17.43 -10.36
N GLU A 79 1.76 18.39 -10.21
CA GLU A 79 2.01 19.79 -10.52
C GLU A 79 3.11 20.39 -9.62
N TRP A 80 3.06 20.09 -8.32
CA TRP A 80 4.10 20.51 -7.38
C TRP A 80 5.46 19.90 -7.72
N LEU A 81 5.51 18.61 -8.09
CA LEU A 81 6.75 17.97 -8.55
C LEU A 81 7.32 18.68 -9.78
N GLY A 82 6.47 19.00 -10.76
CA GLY A 82 6.89 19.74 -11.95
C GLY A 82 7.41 21.15 -11.64
N ALA A 83 6.93 21.79 -10.58
CA ALA A 83 7.38 23.11 -10.16
C ALA A 83 8.69 23.10 -9.35
N VAL A 84 8.91 22.06 -8.53
CA VAL A 84 10.03 22.00 -7.56
C VAL A 84 11.23 21.20 -8.08
N MET A 85 11.03 20.29 -9.04
CA MET A 85 12.09 19.40 -9.51
C MET A 85 12.76 19.94 -10.79
N PRO A 86 13.99 20.48 -10.73
CA PRO A 86 14.68 21.00 -11.91
C PRO A 86 15.22 19.89 -12.84
N SER A 87 15.32 18.63 -12.37
CA SER A 87 15.77 17.48 -13.18
C SER A 87 15.25 16.14 -12.63
N GLY A 88 14.96 15.18 -13.52
CA GLY A 88 14.48 13.84 -13.16
C GLY A 88 15.52 12.97 -12.42
N ASP A 89 16.81 13.16 -12.71
CA ASP A 89 17.89 12.34 -12.14
C ASP A 89 17.96 12.40 -10.61
N ALA A 90 17.77 13.59 -10.04
CA ALA A 90 17.77 13.77 -8.58
C ALA A 90 16.60 13.02 -7.92
N LEU A 91 15.43 12.97 -8.57
CA LEU A 91 14.26 12.26 -8.06
C LEU A 91 14.52 10.74 -8.06
N MET A 92 15.05 10.20 -9.16
CA MET A 92 15.32 8.76 -9.27
C MET A 92 16.33 8.25 -8.25
N ALA A 93 17.32 9.06 -7.88
CA ALA A 93 18.30 8.69 -6.87
C ALA A 93 17.67 8.40 -5.49
N TRP A 94 16.55 9.06 -5.15
CA TRP A 94 15.90 8.95 -3.85
C TRP A 94 14.66 8.05 -3.84
N VAL A 95 13.96 7.93 -4.98
CA VAL A 95 12.73 7.13 -5.09
C VAL A 95 12.95 5.68 -4.68
N GLY A 96 14.01 5.04 -5.19
CA GLY A 96 14.32 3.64 -4.86
C GLY A 96 14.49 3.43 -3.35
N PRO A 97 15.41 4.16 -2.69
CA PRO A 97 15.57 4.12 -1.23
C PRO A 97 14.29 4.42 -0.45
N LEU A 98 13.53 5.46 -0.80
CA LEU A 98 12.30 5.83 -0.10
C LEU A 98 11.23 4.75 -0.21
N LEU A 99 11.06 4.14 -1.39
CA LEU A 99 10.12 3.04 -1.59
C LEU A 99 10.51 1.82 -0.77
N TRP A 100 11.81 1.50 -0.70
CA TRP A 100 12.30 0.40 0.12
C TRP A 100 12.07 0.63 1.61
N VAL A 101 12.37 1.84 2.09
CA VAL A 101 12.12 2.24 3.48
C VAL A 101 10.62 2.20 3.80
N GLY A 102 9.79 2.80 2.94
CA GLY A 102 8.34 2.79 3.11
C GLY A 102 7.76 1.38 3.13
N TRP A 103 8.17 0.53 2.18
CA TRP A 103 7.76 -0.87 2.13
C TRP A 103 8.12 -1.63 3.40
N GLY A 104 9.38 -1.55 3.83
CA GLY A 104 9.89 -2.24 5.01
C GLY A 104 9.27 -1.73 6.31
N LEU A 105 9.04 -0.42 6.41
CA LEU A 105 8.46 0.22 7.60
C LEU A 105 7.08 -0.34 7.95
N VAL A 106 6.28 -0.75 6.98
CA VAL A 106 4.95 -1.33 7.21
C VAL A 106 5.03 -2.86 7.24
N LEU A 107 5.80 -3.48 6.34
CA LEU A 107 5.84 -4.94 6.25
C LEU A 107 6.46 -5.59 7.49
N VAL A 108 7.59 -5.05 7.98
CA VAL A 108 8.30 -5.60 9.14
C VAL A 108 7.43 -5.65 10.40
N PRO A 109 6.79 -4.54 10.85
CA PRO A 109 5.94 -4.60 12.04
C PRO A 109 4.71 -5.47 11.81
N MET A 110 4.14 -5.50 10.60
CA MET A 110 3.01 -6.38 10.30
C MET A 110 3.37 -7.86 10.47
N LEU A 111 4.55 -8.28 10.01
CA LEU A 111 5.07 -9.64 10.22
C LEU A 111 5.40 -9.91 11.70
N ALA A 112 5.97 -8.92 12.39
CA ALA A 112 6.26 -9.04 13.82
C ALA A 112 4.98 -9.25 14.65
N ILE A 113 3.92 -8.50 14.37
CA ILE A 113 2.61 -8.63 15.02
C ILE A 113 2.02 -10.02 14.72
N ALA A 114 2.06 -10.47 13.46
CA ALA A 114 1.56 -11.80 13.09
C ALA A 114 2.31 -12.92 13.81
N GLY A 115 3.64 -12.83 13.91
CA GLY A 115 4.48 -13.76 14.66
C GLY A 115 4.15 -13.78 16.15
N LEU A 116 3.96 -12.60 16.75
CA LEU A 116 3.56 -12.46 18.14
C LEU A 116 2.19 -13.11 18.40
N LEU A 117 1.18 -12.80 17.58
CA LEU A 117 -0.15 -13.41 17.68
C LEU A 117 -0.09 -14.94 17.52
N HIS A 118 0.69 -15.45 16.57
CA HIS A 118 0.89 -16.87 16.37
C HIS A 118 1.48 -17.55 17.62
N TRP A 119 2.48 -16.93 18.24
CA TRP A 119 3.11 -17.42 19.46
C TRP A 119 2.11 -17.41 20.64
N LEU A 120 1.37 -16.32 20.82
CA LEU A 120 0.33 -16.20 21.86
C LEU A 120 -0.80 -17.24 21.73
N VAL A 121 -1.17 -17.63 20.53
CA VAL A 121 -2.18 -18.69 20.30
C VAL A 121 -1.58 -20.08 20.53
N GLY A 122 -0.29 -20.27 20.25
CA GLY A 122 0.42 -21.51 20.50
C GLY A 122 0.48 -21.87 22.00
N ARG A 123 0.81 -20.89 22.85
CA ARG A 123 0.93 -21.10 24.31
C ARG A 123 -0.40 -21.48 24.97
N THR A 124 -1.51 -20.86 24.56
CA THR A 124 -2.83 -21.15 25.15
C THR A 124 -3.33 -22.54 24.76
N THR A 125 -3.06 -22.97 23.52
CA THR A 125 -3.39 -24.33 23.06
C THR A 125 -2.59 -25.40 23.81
N ALA A 126 -1.30 -25.15 24.08
CA ALA A 126 -0.44 -26.07 24.84
C ALA A 126 -0.90 -26.22 26.30
N GLN A 127 -1.26 -25.11 26.96
CA GLN A 127 -1.81 -25.14 28.32
C GLN A 127 -3.13 -25.91 28.43
N GLN A 128 -4.03 -25.77 27.46
CA GLN A 128 -5.31 -26.50 27.45
C GLN A 128 -5.13 -28.02 27.25
N THR A 129 -4.11 -28.43 26.50
CA THR A 129 -3.83 -29.85 26.24
C THR A 129 -3.17 -30.52 27.46
N GLY A 130 -2.29 -29.82 28.17
CA GLY A 130 -1.64 -30.30 29.40
C GLY A 130 -2.56 -30.35 30.63
N ALA A 131 -3.69 -29.61 30.60
CA ALA A 131 -4.67 -29.61 31.69
C ALA A 131 -5.77 -30.69 31.56
N ARG A 132 -5.76 -31.53 30.51
CA ARG A 132 -6.65 -32.71 30.44
C ARG A 132 -6.10 -33.79 31.37
N PRO A 133 -6.81 -34.16 32.46
CA PRO A 133 -6.38 -35.29 33.28
C PRO A 133 -6.41 -36.57 32.44
N VAL A 134 -5.30 -37.30 32.44
CA VAL A 134 -5.19 -38.64 31.89
C VAL A 134 -5.85 -39.60 32.89
N GLY A 135 -7.18 -39.73 32.78
CA GLY A 135 -7.97 -40.78 33.43
C GLY A 135 -8.28 -40.57 34.92
N ALA A 136 -9.57 -40.65 35.26
CA ALA A 136 -10.15 -41.88 35.81
C ALA A 136 -11.64 -41.90 35.48
#